data_AF-A0A954YXN7-F1
#
_entry.id   AF-A0A954YXN7-F1
#
_cell.length_a   1.000
_cell.length_b   1.000
_cell.length_c   1.000
_cell.angle_alpha   90.00
_cell.angle_beta   90.00
_cell.angle_gamma   90.00
#
_symmetry.space_group_name_H-M   'P 1'
#
loop_
_entity.id
_entity.type
_entity.pdbx_description
1 polymer ?
#
loop_
_entity_poly.entity_id
_entity_poly.type
_entity_poly.pdbx_seq_one_letter_code
_entity_poly.pdbx_strand_id
1 'polypeptide(L)'
;MNAIGETILNRTATSSPAIGAPTAAHGSTDATDQTVRPAGSINIDLDTLRDYAPGYGFTFESDYDPVYAFALPRFIELLDKLGVPATLFTIGRDAARP
;
A
#
# COMPACT_ATOMS: atom_id res chain seq x y z
N MET A 1 -7.48 -42.22 -6.09
CA MET A 1 -7.20 -41.15 -7.06
C MET A 1 -6.57 -40.00 -6.29
N ASN A 2 -5.33 -39.69 -6.67
CA ASN A 2 -4.50 -38.49 -6.42
C ASN A 2 -5.35 -37.18 -6.39
N ALA A 3 -4.98 -36.04 -5.80
CA ALA A 3 -3.71 -35.51 -5.28
C ALA A 3 -3.97 -34.23 -4.43
N ILE A 4 -3.25 -34.11 -3.31
CA ILE A 4 -2.49 -32.94 -2.79
C ILE A 4 -2.70 -31.53 -3.39
N GLY A 5 -2.87 -30.55 -2.50
CA GLY A 5 -2.66 -29.12 -2.73
C GLY A 5 -2.35 -28.42 -1.40
N GLU A 6 -1.17 -27.84 -1.30
CA GLU A 6 -0.38 -27.67 -0.08
C GLU A 6 -0.78 -26.48 0.82
N THR A 7 -0.64 -26.72 2.13
CA THR A 7 -0.58 -25.69 3.17
C THR A 7 0.88 -25.24 3.29
N ILE A 8 1.17 -23.97 3.06
CA ILE A 8 2.47 -23.37 3.43
C ILE A 8 2.20 -22.27 4.48
N LEU A 9 2.23 -22.68 5.74
CA LEU A 9 2.39 -21.80 6.88
C LEU A 9 3.88 -21.52 7.03
N ASN A 10 4.34 -20.36 6.56
CA ASN A 10 5.73 -19.94 6.75
C ASN A 10 5.92 -19.42 8.19
N ARG A 11 6.15 -20.33 9.14
CA ARG A 11 6.61 -20.00 10.49
C ARG A 11 8.12 -19.96 10.49
N THR A 12 8.71 -18.78 10.34
CA THR A 12 10.13 -18.58 10.65
C THR A 12 10.26 -18.42 12.16
N ALA A 13 10.53 -19.53 12.85
CA ALA A 13 10.95 -19.53 14.24
C ALA A 13 12.37 -18.95 14.33
N THR A 14 12.52 -17.78 14.96
CA THR A 14 13.83 -17.25 15.34
C THR A 14 14.27 -17.94 16.63
N SER A 15 15.02 -19.04 16.51
CA SER A 15 15.76 -19.62 17.62
C SER A 15 17.03 -18.80 17.88
N SER A 16 17.16 -18.24 19.08
CA SER A 16 18.34 -17.54 19.56
C SER A 16 19.53 -18.50 19.70
N PRO A 17 20.72 -18.24 19.13
CA PRO A 17 21.89 -19.06 19.41
C PRO A 17 22.61 -18.58 20.69
N ALA A 18 23.00 -19.55 21.51
CA ALA A 18 23.81 -19.38 22.71
C ALA A 18 25.25 -18.95 22.36
N ILE A 19 25.84 -18.13 23.23
CA ILE A 19 27.21 -17.62 23.10
C ILE A 19 28.21 -18.74 23.41
N GLY A 20 29.04 -19.08 22.42
CA GLY A 20 30.29 -19.84 22.58
C GLY A 20 31.25 -19.46 21.45
N ALA A 21 32.36 -18.81 21.79
CA ALA A 21 33.51 -18.59 20.90
C ALA A 21 34.62 -19.62 21.27
N PRO A 22 35.72 -19.83 20.50
CA PRO A 22 36.22 -19.04 19.36
C PRO A 22 36.80 -19.86 18.16
N THR A 23 37.23 -19.15 17.10
CA THR A 23 38.55 -19.22 16.41
C THR A 23 38.47 -19.12 14.87
N ALA A 24 39.44 -18.39 14.32
CA ALA A 24 39.51 -17.73 13.01
C ALA A 24 39.46 -18.60 11.74
N ALA A 25 38.91 -18.01 10.66
CA ALA A 25 39.50 -18.10 9.32
C ALA A 25 39.05 -16.91 8.45
N HIS A 26 40.00 -16.35 7.71
CA HIS A 26 39.81 -15.32 6.69
C HIS A 26 38.74 -15.72 5.66
N GLY A 27 37.65 -14.98 5.62
CA GLY A 27 36.71 -14.97 4.52
C GLY A 27 36.08 -13.59 4.45
N SER A 28 36.55 -12.77 3.52
CA SER A 28 35.89 -11.53 3.12
C SER A 28 34.52 -11.88 2.55
N THR A 29 33.55 -12.00 3.44
CA THR A 29 32.13 -12.04 3.07
C THR A 29 31.74 -10.59 2.89
N ASP A 30 31.90 -10.10 1.66
CA ASP A 30 31.25 -8.88 1.19
C ASP A 30 29.74 -9.20 1.07
N ALA A 31 29.13 -9.40 2.24
CA ALA A 31 27.71 -9.56 2.39
C ALA A 31 27.12 -8.17 2.18
N THR A 32 26.81 -7.86 0.93
CA THR A 32 25.85 -6.82 0.63
C THR A 32 24.53 -7.27 1.26
N ASP A 33 24.32 -6.84 2.49
CA ASP A 33 23.04 -6.87 3.18
C ASP A 33 22.08 -5.99 2.36
N GLN A 34 21.51 -6.59 1.31
CA GLN A 34 20.40 -6.01 0.59
C GLN A 34 19.21 -6.07 1.54
N THR A 35 19.14 -5.06 2.40
CA THR A 35 17.95 -4.79 3.21
C THR A 35 16.76 -4.73 2.26
N VAL A 36 15.91 -5.75 2.32
CA VAL A 36 14.68 -5.81 1.54
C VAL A 36 13.86 -4.61 1.98
N ARG A 37 13.70 -3.63 1.08
CA ARG A 37 12.86 -2.47 1.37
C ARG A 37 11.42 -2.95 1.53
N PRO A 38 10.72 -2.55 2.61
CA PRO A 38 9.32 -2.89 2.77
C PRO A 38 8.51 -2.45 1.55
N ALA A 39 7.62 -3.32 1.08
CA ALA A 39 6.69 -2.95 0.02
C ALA A 39 5.71 -1.88 0.53
N GLY A 40 5.41 -0.90 -0.31
CA GLY A 40 4.43 0.16 -0.06
C GLY A 40 3.29 0.11 -1.07
N SER A 41 2.14 0.66 -0.70
CA SER A 41 0.99 0.82 -1.59
C SER A 41 0.40 2.22 -1.45
N ILE A 42 -0.24 2.70 -2.52
CA ILE A 42 -0.96 3.98 -2.54
C ILE A 42 -2.44 3.67 -2.72
N ASN A 43 -3.24 4.15 -1.77
CA ASN A 43 -4.69 4.03 -1.77
C ASN A 43 -5.27 5.45 -1.70
N ILE A 44 -6.23 5.76 -2.56
CA ILE A 44 -6.87 7.08 -2.62
C ILE A 44 -8.37 6.89 -2.47
N ASP A 45 -8.91 7.42 -1.39
CA ASP A 45 -10.35 7.47 -1.13
C ASP A 45 -10.92 8.71 -1.82
N LEU A 46 -11.87 8.49 -2.73
CA LEU A 46 -12.54 9.54 -3.50
C LEU A 46 -13.79 10.01 -2.73
N ASP A 47 -13.56 10.48 -1.52
CA ASP A 47 -14.60 11.07 -0.67
C ASP A 47 -14.96 12.45 -1.18
N THR A 48 -16.23 12.65 -1.49
CA THR A 48 -16.74 13.93 -1.98
C THR A 48 -16.92 14.91 -0.82
N LEU A 49 -16.96 16.22 -1.11
CA LEU A 49 -17.31 17.20 -0.08
C LEU A 49 -18.74 16.98 0.44
N ARG A 50 -19.63 16.39 -0.38
CA ARG A 50 -20.98 16.02 0.03
C ARG A 50 -21.00 15.01 1.17
N ASP A 51 -20.06 14.07 1.21
CA ASP A 51 -19.99 13.06 2.30
C ASP A 51 -19.18 13.50 3.48
N TYR A 52 -18.12 14.26 3.21
CA TYR A 52 -17.17 14.62 4.24
C TYR A 52 -17.71 15.80 5.07
N ALA A 53 -18.34 16.79 4.44
CA ALA A 53 -18.83 18.01 5.10
C ALA A 53 -19.77 17.77 6.29
N PRO A 54 -20.75 16.85 6.24
CA PRO A 54 -21.63 16.56 7.37
C PRO A 54 -20.87 16.13 8.63
N GLY A 55 -19.76 15.41 8.50
CA GLY A 55 -18.90 15.01 9.62
C GLY A 55 -18.27 16.20 10.36
N TYR A 56 -18.19 17.35 9.72
CA TYR A 56 -17.67 18.61 10.27
C TYR A 56 -18.77 19.62 10.61
N GLY A 57 -20.05 19.24 10.51
CA GLY A 57 -21.17 20.13 10.77
C GLY A 57 -21.47 21.12 9.63
N PHE A 58 -20.94 20.87 8.42
CA PHE A 58 -21.23 21.66 7.24
C PHE A 58 -22.20 20.93 6.30
N THR A 59 -22.98 21.69 5.55
CA THR A 59 -23.81 21.19 4.45
C THR A 59 -23.15 21.55 3.12
N PHE A 60 -23.13 20.62 2.17
CA PHE A 60 -22.61 20.85 0.83
C PHE A 60 -23.69 20.52 -0.20
N GLU A 61 -24.26 21.58 -0.81
CA GLU A 61 -25.43 21.52 -1.69
C GLU A 61 -25.07 21.58 -3.19
N SER A 62 -23.78 21.41 -3.52
CA SER A 62 -23.31 21.51 -4.91
C SER A 62 -23.28 20.14 -5.57
N ASP A 63 -23.81 20.06 -6.80
CA ASP A 63 -23.65 18.91 -7.69
C ASP A 63 -22.28 18.87 -8.36
N TYR A 64 -21.53 19.97 -8.26
CA TYR A 64 -20.13 20.03 -8.62
C TYR A 64 -19.26 19.60 -7.43
N ASP A 65 -18.43 18.59 -7.64
CA ASP A 65 -17.46 18.14 -6.64
C ASP A 65 -16.01 18.45 -7.05
N PRO A 66 -15.27 19.23 -6.24
CA PRO A 66 -13.89 19.62 -6.56
C PRO A 66 -12.89 18.46 -6.46
N VAL A 67 -13.20 17.37 -5.76
CA VAL A 67 -12.34 16.18 -5.69
C VAL A 67 -12.23 15.56 -7.07
N TYR A 68 -13.35 15.29 -7.72
CA TYR A 68 -13.35 14.73 -9.08
C TYR A 68 -12.85 15.74 -10.12
N ALA A 69 -13.29 17.00 -10.03
CA ALA A 69 -12.96 17.99 -11.06
C ALA A 69 -11.52 18.51 -10.99
N PHE A 70 -10.87 18.49 -9.81
CA PHE A 70 -9.57 19.11 -9.62
C PHE A 70 -8.53 18.25 -8.89
N ALA A 71 -8.91 17.50 -7.86
CA ALA A 71 -7.94 16.73 -7.08
C ALA A 71 -7.52 15.45 -7.80
N LEU A 72 -8.48 14.67 -8.28
CA LEU A 72 -8.26 13.39 -8.95
C LEU A 72 -7.36 13.52 -10.20
N PRO A 73 -7.56 14.49 -11.11
CA PRO A 73 -6.65 14.66 -12.25
C PRO A 73 -5.19 14.91 -11.84
N ARG A 74 -4.96 15.66 -10.76
CA ARG A 74 -3.61 15.93 -10.23
C ARG A 74 -2.97 14.69 -9.63
N PHE A 75 -3.75 13.86 -8.93
CA PHE A 75 -3.27 12.58 -8.44
C PHE A 75 -2.90 11.65 -9.59
N ILE A 76 -3.74 11.54 -10.61
CA ILE A 76 -3.45 10.72 -11.81
C ILE A 76 -2.16 11.20 -12.47
N GLU A 77 -2.01 12.52 -12.69
CA GLU A 77 -0.79 13.09 -13.28
C GLU A 77 0.46 12.81 -12.43
N LEU A 78 0.35 12.90 -11.10
CA LEU A 78 1.46 12.61 -10.19
C LEU A 78 1.86 11.13 -10.23
N LEU A 79 0.88 10.23 -10.19
CA LEU A 79 1.11 8.78 -10.20
C LEU A 79 1.74 8.33 -11.53
N ASP A 80 1.27 8.89 -12.65
CA ASP A 80 1.82 8.66 -13.98
C ASP A 80 3.28 9.13 -14.07
N LYS A 81 3.58 10.35 -13.61
CA LYS A 81 4.95 10.88 -13.54
C LYS A 81 5.90 10.03 -12.71
N LEU A 82 5.40 9.42 -11.64
CA LEU A 82 6.19 8.57 -10.75
C LEU A 82 6.27 7.11 -11.22
N GLY A 83 5.45 6.71 -12.19
CA GLY A 83 5.35 5.32 -12.66
C GLY A 83 4.88 4.35 -11.58
N VAL A 84 4.08 4.81 -10.61
CA VAL A 84 3.61 3.99 -9.48
C VAL A 84 2.12 3.67 -9.61
N PRO A 85 1.72 2.41 -9.40
CA PRO A 85 0.30 2.05 -9.38
C PRO A 85 -0.36 2.53 -8.08
N ALA A 86 -1.66 2.84 -8.16
CA ALA A 86 -2.50 3.15 -7.00
C ALA A 86 -3.87 2.49 -7.12
N THR A 87 -4.52 2.29 -5.98
CA THR A 87 -5.91 1.84 -5.90
C THR A 87 -6.81 3.02 -5.58
N LEU A 88 -7.87 3.22 -6.36
CA LEU A 88 -8.89 4.24 -6.11
C LEU A 88 -10.12 3.59 -5.49
N PHE A 89 -10.56 4.10 -4.34
CA PHE A 89 -11.81 3.71 -3.70
C PHE A 89 -12.85 4.79 -3.99
N THR A 90 -13.90 4.42 -4.72
CA THR A 90 -14.96 5.35 -5.10
C THR A 90 -16.26 5.00 -4.39
N ILE A 91 -17.04 6.02 -4.07
CA ILE A 91 -18.34 5.83 -3.46
C ILE A 91 -19.29 5.24 -4.50
N GLY A 92 -20.02 4.19 -4.11
CA GLY A 92 -20.81 3.40 -5.06
C GLY A 92 -21.80 4.20 -5.90
N ARG A 93 -22.34 5.31 -5.38
CA ARG A 93 -23.24 6.19 -6.13
C ARG A 93 -22.54 6.94 -7.27
N ASP A 94 -21.25 7.23 -7.11
CA ASP A 94 -20.44 8.02 -8.04
C ASP A 94 -19.76 7.11 -9.08
N ALA A 95 -19.68 5.80 -8.83
CA ALA A 95 -19.02 4.83 -9.72
C ALA A 95 -19.54 4.84 -11.17
N ALA A 96 -20.82 5.16 -11.38
CA ALA A 96 -21.41 5.23 -12.71
C ALA A 96 -21.19 6.58 -13.40
N ARG A 97 -20.89 7.64 -12.63
CA ARG A 97 -20.76 9.04 -13.06
C ARG A 97 -19.79 9.78 -12.12
N PRO A 98 -18.49 9.47 -12.18
CA PRO A 98 -17.48 10.15 -11.37
C PRO A 98 -17.29 11.60 -11.84
#